data_AF-A0A962LFZ5-F1
#
_entry.id   AF-A0A962LFZ5-F1
#
_cell.length_a   1.000
_cell.length_b   1.000
_cell.length_c   1.000
_cell.angle_alpha   90.00
_cell.angle_beta   90.00
_cell.angle_gamma   90.00
#
_symmetry.space_group_name_H-M   'P 1'
#
loop_
_entity.id
_entity.type
_entity.pdbx_description
1 polymer ?
#
loop_
_entity_poly.entity_id
_entity_poly.type
_entity_poly.pdbx_seq_one_letter_code
_entity_poly.pdbx_strand_id
1 'polypeptide(L)'
;GRAGLPVESVLRCAVLKQARQLSYKALAFYLKDSGSFRSFARLPQDLVPRKSALQYNISRIRSETWERINQALVGQALADGMEHGDQIRIDSTVVETNIHEPSDSSLLCDGIRILTRFMVKAKKA
;
A
#
# COMPACT_ATOMS: atom_id res chain seq x y z
N GLY A 1 -26.02 -17.39 -18.37
CA GLY A 1 -24.67 -17.20 -17.78
C GLY A 1 -24.81 -16.89 -16.30
N ARG A 2 -23.80 -17.18 -15.46
CA ARG A 2 -23.87 -16.80 -14.04
C ARG A 2 -23.87 -15.28 -13.88
N ALA A 3 -24.67 -14.79 -12.93
CA ALA A 3 -24.59 -13.39 -12.50
C ALA A 3 -23.17 -13.07 -12.02
N GLY A 4 -22.64 -11.92 -12.45
CA GLY A 4 -21.33 -11.44 -12.02
C GLY A 4 -21.29 -11.10 -10.54
N LEU A 5 -20.08 -10.87 -10.00
CA LEU A 5 -19.93 -10.35 -8.64
C LEU A 5 -20.43 -8.91 -8.59
N PRO A 6 -21.21 -8.53 -7.56
CA PRO A 6 -21.62 -7.13 -7.39
C PRO A 6 -20.40 -6.25 -7.10
N VAL A 7 -20.43 -5.01 -7.60
CA VAL A 7 -19.31 -4.06 -7.49
C VAL A 7 -18.89 -3.84 -6.03
N GLU A 8 -19.85 -3.76 -5.11
CA GLU A 8 -19.58 -3.60 -3.69
C GLU A 8 -18.74 -4.75 -3.14
N SER A 9 -19.08 -6.01 -3.46
CA SER A 9 -18.31 -7.17 -3.03
C SER A 9 -16.91 -7.19 -3.66
N VAL A 10 -16.79 -6.77 -4.92
CA VAL A 10 -15.48 -6.68 -5.58
C VAL A 10 -14.57 -5.67 -4.86
N LEU A 11 -15.09 -4.47 -4.56
CA LEU A 11 -14.34 -3.43 -3.86
C LEU A 11 -13.94 -3.89 -2.45
N ARG A 12 -14.87 -4.49 -1.70
CA ARG A 12 -14.60 -5.04 -0.35
C ARG A 12 -13.57 -6.17 -0.38
N CYS A 13 -13.63 -7.05 -1.38
CA CYS A 13 -12.61 -8.08 -1.57
C CYS A 13 -11.24 -7.48 -1.89
N ALA A 14 -11.18 -6.40 -2.68
CA ALA A 14 -9.95 -5.69 -2.97
C ALA A 14 -9.36 -5.04 -1.70
N VAL A 15 -10.19 -4.41 -0.88
CA VAL A 15 -9.79 -3.84 0.42
C VAL A 15 -9.25 -4.92 1.35
N LEU A 16 -9.95 -6.05 1.49
CA LEU A 16 -9.47 -7.19 2.30
C LEU A 16 -8.12 -7.71 1.80
N LYS A 17 -7.96 -7.83 0.49
CA LYS A 17 -6.71 -8.26 -0.13
C LYS A 17 -5.56 -7.34 0.26
N GLN A 18 -5.77 -6.02 0.16
CA GLN A 18 -4.73 -5.04 0.43
C GLN A 18 -4.42 -4.93 1.93
N ALA A 19 -5.44 -4.83 2.77
CA ALA A 19 -5.30 -4.69 4.22
C ALA A 19 -4.58 -5.89 4.88
N ARG A 20 -4.75 -7.09 4.32
CA ARG A 20 -4.13 -8.32 4.83
C ARG A 20 -2.97 -8.84 3.96
N GLN A 21 -2.57 -8.07 2.94
CA GLN A 21 -1.50 -8.42 1.99
C GLN A 21 -1.64 -9.84 1.41
N LEU A 22 -2.86 -10.21 1.04
CA LEU A 22 -3.18 -11.57 0.60
C LEU A 22 -2.94 -11.76 -0.90
N SER A 23 -2.51 -12.97 -1.28
CA SER A 23 -2.59 -13.44 -2.66
C SER A 23 -4.06 -13.74 -3.05
N TYR A 24 -4.39 -13.73 -4.35
CA TYR A 24 -5.75 -14.09 -4.80
C TYR A 24 -6.16 -15.52 -4.41
N LYS A 25 -5.19 -16.44 -4.29
CA LYS A 25 -5.45 -17.81 -3.83
C LYS A 25 -5.81 -17.83 -2.34
N ALA A 26 -5.04 -17.11 -1.53
CA ALA A 26 -5.31 -16.98 -0.10
C ALA A 26 -6.64 -16.26 0.16
N LEU A 27 -6.93 -15.18 -0.58
CA LEU A 27 -8.20 -14.47 -0.49
C LEU A 27 -9.40 -15.38 -0.78
N ALA A 28 -9.35 -16.16 -1.86
CA ALA A 28 -10.41 -17.11 -2.19
C ALA A 28 -10.60 -18.19 -1.10
N PHE A 29 -9.50 -18.62 -0.47
CA PHE A 29 -9.55 -19.54 0.67
C PHE A 29 -10.24 -18.90 1.88
N TYR A 30 -9.80 -17.71 2.31
CA TYR A 30 -10.39 -17.04 3.47
C TYR A 30 -11.85 -16.63 3.27
N LEU A 31 -12.26 -16.25 2.06
CA LEU A 31 -13.68 -15.97 1.75
C LEU A 31 -14.57 -17.22 1.82
N LYS A 32 -14.00 -18.41 1.66
CA LYS A 32 -14.69 -19.68 1.82
C LYS A 32 -14.72 -20.13 3.28
N ASP A 33 -13.59 -19.97 3.97
CA ASP A 33 -13.34 -20.56 5.30
C ASP A 33 -13.81 -19.66 6.46
N SER A 34 -13.71 -18.34 6.32
CA SER A 34 -14.03 -17.38 7.37
C SER A 34 -15.36 -16.68 7.13
N GLY A 35 -16.32 -16.89 8.05
CA GLY A 35 -17.59 -16.16 8.08
C GLY A 35 -17.39 -14.64 8.16
N SER A 36 -16.40 -14.16 8.92
CA SER A 36 -16.10 -12.73 9.06
C SER A 36 -15.67 -12.09 7.74
N PHE A 37 -14.78 -12.76 6.98
CA PHE A 37 -14.35 -12.28 5.66
C PHE A 37 -15.51 -12.23 4.68
N ARG A 38 -16.36 -13.27 4.71
CA ARG A 38 -17.53 -13.36 3.85
C ARG A 38 -18.56 -12.28 4.15
N SER A 39 -18.88 -12.10 5.44
CA SER A 39 -19.80 -11.07 5.91
C SER A 39 -19.31 -9.67 5.57
N PHE A 40 -18.00 -9.40 5.77
CA PHE A 40 -17.41 -8.12 5.38
C PHE A 40 -17.51 -7.89 3.87
N ALA A 41 -17.24 -8.91 3.05
CA ALA A 41 -17.32 -8.83 1.59
C ALA A 41 -18.76 -8.82 1.04
N ARG A 42 -19.78 -8.95 1.92
CA ARG A 42 -21.20 -9.08 1.56
C ARG A 42 -21.45 -10.15 0.49
N LEU A 43 -20.76 -11.28 0.57
CA LEU A 43 -20.95 -12.36 -0.39
C LEU A 43 -22.13 -13.25 0.02
N PRO A 44 -23.11 -13.47 -0.88
CA PRO A 44 -24.20 -14.44 -0.68
C PRO A 44 -23.67 -15.83 -0.30
N GLN A 45 -24.38 -16.61 0.52
CA GLN A 45 -23.89 -17.92 0.99
C GLN A 45 -23.65 -18.94 -0.13
N ASP A 46 -24.40 -18.84 -1.22
CA ASP A 46 -24.27 -19.67 -2.42
C ASP A 46 -23.10 -19.25 -3.33
N LEU A 47 -22.57 -18.03 -3.16
CA LEU A 47 -21.55 -17.47 -4.05
C LEU A 47 -20.13 -17.60 -3.46
N VAL A 48 -19.36 -18.59 -3.93
CA VAL A 48 -17.94 -18.72 -3.60
C VAL A 48 -17.08 -18.33 -4.82
N PRO A 49 -16.48 -17.13 -4.83
CA PRO A 49 -15.70 -16.68 -5.97
C PRO A 49 -14.36 -17.43 -6.06
N ARG A 50 -14.03 -17.88 -7.28
CA ARG A 50 -12.73 -18.49 -7.57
C ARG A 50 -11.63 -17.43 -7.68
N LYS A 51 -10.37 -17.83 -7.48
CA LYS A 51 -9.21 -16.92 -7.61
C LYS A 51 -9.20 -16.11 -8.91
N SER A 52 -9.57 -16.72 -10.03
CA SER A 52 -9.55 -16.08 -11.36
C SER A 52 -10.64 -15.02 -11.49
N ALA A 53 -11.83 -15.29 -10.94
CA ALA A 53 -12.91 -14.32 -10.90
C ALA A 53 -12.56 -13.12 -10.01
N LEU A 54 -11.95 -13.35 -8.85
CA LEU A 54 -11.47 -12.27 -7.98
C LEU A 54 -10.39 -11.44 -8.68
N GLN A 55 -9.38 -12.10 -9.27
CA GLN A 55 -8.32 -11.41 -9.99
C GLN A 55 -8.86 -10.57 -11.14
N TYR A 56 -9.72 -11.15 -11.98
CA TYR A 56 -10.29 -10.45 -13.14
C TYR A 56 -11.08 -9.20 -12.75
N ASN A 57 -11.89 -9.28 -11.69
CA ASN A 57 -12.71 -8.15 -11.26
C ASN A 57 -11.90 -7.10 -10.51
N ILE A 58 -10.99 -7.50 -9.62
CA ILE A 58 -10.17 -6.57 -8.84
C ILE A 58 -9.16 -5.85 -9.73
N SER A 59 -8.55 -6.53 -10.70
CA SER A 59 -7.58 -5.91 -11.63
C SER A 59 -8.19 -4.87 -12.56
N ARG A 60 -9.52 -4.81 -12.68
CA ARG A 60 -10.23 -3.79 -13.46
C ARG A 60 -10.37 -2.46 -12.72
N ILE A 61 -10.15 -2.43 -11.40
CA ILE A 61 -10.13 -1.19 -10.64
C ILE A 61 -8.80 -0.50 -10.94
N ARG A 62 -8.87 0.61 -11.69
CA ARG A 62 -7.69 1.36 -12.10
C ARG A 62 -7.19 2.25 -10.97
N SER A 63 -5.93 2.68 -11.08
CA SER A 63 -5.31 3.68 -10.21
C SER A 63 -6.17 4.92 -10.05
N GLU A 64 -6.73 5.43 -11.16
CA GLU A 64 -7.54 6.65 -11.13
C GLU A 64 -8.85 6.44 -10.35
N THR A 65 -9.41 5.22 -10.40
CA THR A 65 -10.61 4.89 -9.64
C THR A 65 -10.30 4.81 -8.14
N TRP A 66 -9.16 4.22 -7.76
CA TRP A 66 -8.73 4.18 -6.36
C TRP A 66 -8.51 5.58 -5.80
N GLU A 67 -7.86 6.45 -6.57
CA GLU A 67 -7.63 7.83 -6.17
C GLU A 67 -8.94 8.58 -5.94
N ARG A 68 -9.91 8.44 -6.85
CA ARG A 68 -11.24 9.05 -6.70
C ARG A 68 -11.99 8.54 -5.46
N ILE A 69 -11.89 7.25 -5.15
CA ILE A 69 -12.48 6.67 -3.94
C ILE A 69 -11.82 7.28 -2.69
N ASN A 70 -10.49 7.37 -2.69
CA ASN A 70 -9.74 7.97 -1.58
C ASN A 70 -10.13 9.43 -1.36
N GLN A 71 -10.19 10.24 -2.42
CA GLN A 71 -10.61 11.64 -2.35
C GLN A 71 -12.04 11.79 -1.82
N ALA A 72 -12.97 10.93 -2.24
CA ALA A 72 -14.33 10.94 -1.74
C ALA A 72 -14.43 10.58 -0.25
N LEU A 73 -13.60 9.63 0.23
CA LEU A 73 -13.53 9.25 1.64
C LEU A 73 -12.95 10.38 2.50
N VAL A 74 -11.84 10.97 2.08
CA VAL A 74 -11.20 12.10 2.78
C VAL A 74 -12.13 13.31 2.82
N GLY A 75 -12.80 13.62 1.70
CA GLY A 75 -13.77 14.72 1.63
C GLY A 75 -14.96 14.53 2.60
N GLN A 76 -15.45 13.30 2.75
CA GLN A 76 -16.49 12.98 3.75
C GLN A 76 -15.95 13.11 5.18
N ALA A 77 -14.77 12.56 5.46
CA ALA A 77 -14.17 12.64 6.80
C ALA A 77 -13.90 14.08 7.25
N LEU A 78 -13.53 14.96 6.32
CA LEU A 78 -13.40 16.39 6.58
C LEU A 78 -14.75 17.05 6.89
N ALA A 79 -15.79 16.73 6.12
CA ALA A 79 -17.14 17.25 6.34
C ALA A 79 -17.71 16.81 7.71
N ASP A 80 -17.41 15.58 8.13
CA ASP A 80 -17.82 15.01 9.41
C ASP A 80 -16.93 15.47 10.58
N GLY A 81 -15.89 16.27 10.33
CA GLY A 81 -14.95 16.78 11.34
C GLY A 81 -14.06 15.71 11.99
N MET A 82 -13.98 14.52 11.40
CA MET A 82 -13.15 13.41 11.92
C MET A 82 -11.66 13.62 11.63
N GLU A 83 -11.33 14.22 10.48
CA GLU A 83 -9.95 14.44 10.04
C GLU A 83 -9.73 15.92 9.77
N HIS A 84 -8.87 16.57 10.58
CA HIS A 84 -8.56 17.99 10.44
C HIS A 84 -7.50 18.27 9.36
N GLY A 85 -6.79 17.23 8.90
CA GLY A 85 -5.76 17.34 7.85
C GLY A 85 -4.44 17.96 8.31
N ASP A 86 -4.29 18.28 9.60
CA ASP A 86 -3.11 18.96 10.15
C ASP A 86 -1.84 18.10 10.15
N GLN A 87 -1.97 16.78 10.02
CA GLN A 87 -0.84 15.86 10.08
C GLN A 87 -0.94 14.80 8.99
N ILE A 88 -0.04 14.88 8.00
CA ILE A 88 0.08 13.90 6.93
C ILE A 88 1.30 13.02 7.23
N ARG A 89 1.06 11.72 7.45
CA ARG A 89 2.16 10.75 7.55
C ARG A 89 2.60 10.35 6.15
N ILE A 90 3.82 10.74 5.77
CA ILE A 90 4.47 10.33 4.53
C ILE A 90 5.51 9.27 4.90
N ASP A 91 5.25 8.00 4.56
CA ASP A 91 6.28 6.96 4.67
C ASP A 91 7.17 7.03 3.41
N SER A 92 8.43 7.45 3.56
CA SER A 92 9.39 7.41 2.45
C SER A 92 9.93 5.98 2.28
N THR A 93 9.85 5.41 1.08
CA THR A 93 10.60 4.18 0.77
C THR A 93 12.06 4.51 0.52
N VAL A 94 12.98 3.91 1.28
CA VAL A 94 14.43 4.03 1.04
C VAL A 94 14.73 3.38 -0.30
N VAL A 95 15.26 4.16 -1.24
CA VAL A 95 15.82 3.65 -2.50
C VAL A 95 17.29 3.32 -2.28
N GLU A 96 17.79 2.25 -2.91
CA GLU A 96 19.23 1.96 -2.92
C GLU A 96 19.95 3.18 -3.51
N THR A 97 20.69 3.86 -2.65
CA THR A 97 21.55 4.99 -3.00
C THR A 97 22.97 4.57 -2.73
N ASN A 98 23.94 5.27 -3.30
CA ASN A 98 25.37 4.98 -3.15
C ASN A 98 25.89 5.42 -1.76
N ILE A 99 25.07 5.23 -0.73
CA ILE A 99 25.34 5.48 0.69
C ILE A 99 25.43 4.09 1.31
N HIS A 100 26.62 3.72 1.76
CA HIS A 100 26.82 2.46 2.49
C HIS A 100 26.09 2.50 3.84
N GLU A 101 25.84 1.33 4.43
CA GLU A 101 25.26 1.21 5.77
C GLU A 101 26.03 2.10 6.77
N PRO A 102 25.34 2.96 7.54
CA PRO A 102 25.99 3.84 8.49
C PRO A 102 26.44 3.03 9.71
N SER A 103 27.75 2.83 9.81
CA SER A 103 28.40 2.40 11.05
C SER A 103 29.18 3.58 11.61
N ASP A 104 29.34 3.65 12.93
CA ASP A 104 30.11 4.73 13.56
C ASP A 104 31.51 4.87 12.94
N SER A 105 32.14 3.75 12.63
CA SER A 105 33.46 3.70 11.97
C SER A 105 33.43 4.25 10.54
N SER A 106 32.38 3.96 9.75
CA SER A 106 32.28 4.44 8.37
C SER A 106 31.96 5.94 8.32
N LEU A 107 31.11 6.43 9.23
CA LEU A 107 30.83 7.86 9.42
C LEU A 107 32.09 8.67 9.78
N LEU A 108 32.92 8.17 10.70
CA LEU A 108 34.19 8.80 11.05
C LEU A 108 35.18 8.83 9.88
N CYS A 109 35.26 7.73 9.13
CA CYS A 109 36.12 7.62 7.95
C CYS A 109 35.70 8.64 6.86
N ASP A 110 34.40 8.79 6.62
CA ASP A 110 33.85 9.77 5.69
C ASP A 110 34.18 11.21 6.12
N GLY A 111 34.05 11.52 7.42
CA GLY A 111 34.44 12.81 7.97
C GLY A 111 35.92 13.14 7.73
N ILE A 112 36.81 12.19 8.02
CA ILE A 112 38.26 12.33 7.78
C ILE A 112 38.55 12.51 6.28
N ARG A 113 37.87 11.75 5.41
CA ARG A 113 38.04 11.82 3.96
C ARG A 113 37.69 13.21 3.42
N ILE A 114 36.60 13.81 3.88
CA ILE A 114 36.16 15.15 3.48
C ILE A 114 37.15 16.22 3.98
N LEU A 115 37.56 16.16 5.25
CA LEU A 115 38.55 17.10 5.81
C LEU A 115 39.88 17.05 5.06
N THR A 116 40.37 15.85 4.79
CA THR A 116 41.62 15.65 4.03
C THR A 116 41.51 16.19 2.62
N ARG A 117 40.36 15.98 1.95
CA ARG A 117 40.10 16.52 0.61
C ARG A 117 40.17 18.05 0.60
N PHE A 118 39.61 18.71 1.62
CA PHE A 118 39.68 20.17 1.75
C PHE A 118 41.10 20.66 2.00
N MET A 119 41.85 20.01 2.88
CA MET A 119 43.26 20.35 3.13
C MET A 119 44.13 20.23 1.86
N VAL A 120 43.95 19.16 1.08
CA VAL A 120 44.68 18.97 -0.19
C VAL A 120 44.30 20.04 -1.21
N LYS A 121 43.03 20.45 -1.29
CA LYS A 121 42.61 21.55 -2.16
C LYS A 121 43.22 22.88 -1.72
N ALA A 122 43.19 23.18 -0.41
CA ALA A 122 43.76 24.41 0.13
C ALA A 122 45.28 24.49 -0.07
N LYS A 123 45.99 23.36 -0.04
CA LYS A 123 47.43 23.30 -0.33
C LYS A 123 47.79 23.48 -1.83
N LYS A 124 46.83 23.24 -2.72
CA LYS A 124 47.00 23.38 -4.18
C LYS A 124 46.57 24.75 -4.71
N ALA A 125 45.92 25.57 -3.89
CA ALA A 125 45.63 26.98 -4.14
C ALA A 125 46.81 27.84 -3.66
#